data_AF-A0A351D321-F1
#
_entry.id   AF-A0A351D321-F1
#
_cell.length_a   1.000
_cell.length_b   1.000
_cell.length_c   1.000
_cell.angle_alpha   90.00
_cell.angle_beta   90.00
_cell.angle_gamma   90.00
#
_symmetry.space_group_name_H-M   'P 1'
#
loop_
_entity.id
_entity.type
_entity.pdbx_description
1 polymer ?
#
loop_
_entity_poly.entity_id
_entity_poly.type
_entity_poly.pdbx_seq_one_letter_code
_entity_poly.pdbx_strand_id
1 'polypeptide(L)' 'MDDAKQKALDAALTQIERQFGKGAVMRMGDEGTVKDVLSVSTGSIGLDAALGIGGLP' A
#
# COMPACT_ATOMS: atom_id res chain seq x y z
N MET A 1 5.85 24.86 -7.69
CA MET A 1 5.20 23.94 -6.75
C MET A 1 5.60 24.39 -5.36
N ASP A 2 4.65 24.70 -4.50
CA ASP A 2 4.87 25.52 -3.29
C ASP A 2 5.74 24.81 -2.25
N ASP A 3 7.02 25.17 -2.13
CA ASP A 3 7.99 24.57 -1.19
C ASP A 3 7.51 24.58 0.28
N ALA A 4 6.68 25.56 0.64
CA ALA A 4 6.04 25.62 1.97
C ALA A 4 5.06 24.47 2.20
N LYS A 5 4.31 24.05 1.17
CA LYS A 5 3.38 22.91 1.27
C LYS A 5 4.15 21.60 1.40
N GLN A 6 5.25 21.44 0.68
CA GLN A 6 6.08 20.23 0.78
C GLN A 6 6.71 20.10 2.17
N LYS A 7 7.24 21.18 2.74
CA LYS A 7 7.78 21.19 4.11
C LYS A 7 6.74 20.86 5.17
N ALA A 8 5.54 21.44 5.06
CA ALA A 8 4.45 21.15 5.98
C ALA A 8 4.00 19.67 5.88
N LEU A 9 3.96 19.13 4.66
CA LEU A 9 3.63 17.73 4.42
C LEU A 9 4.67 16.79 5.04
N ASP A 10 5.96 17.02 4.81
CA ASP A 10 7.03 16.16 5.33
C ASP A 10 7.08 16.18 6.88
N ALA A 11 6.81 17.34 7.49
CA ALA A 11 6.70 17.47 8.94
C ALA A 11 5.52 16.66 9.51
N ALA A 12 4.36 16.73 8.85
CA ALA A 12 3.18 15.95 9.24
C ALA A 12 3.40 14.44 9.07
N LEU A 13 4.02 14.01 7.96
CA LEU A 13 4.38 12.61 7.72
C LEU A 13 5.31 12.08 8.82
N THR A 14 6.35 12.84 9.17
CA THR A 14 7.26 12.50 10.27
C THR A 14 6.54 12.40 11.62
N GLN A 15 5.57 13.27 11.86
CA GLN A 15 4.77 13.24 13.08
C GLN A 15 3.88 12.00 13.17
N ILE A 16 3.31 11.54 12.06
CA ILE A 16 2.51 10.30 11.98
C ILE A 16 3.39 9.07 12.24
N GLU A 17 4.55 8.97 11.59
CA GLU A 17 5.47 7.84 11.80
C GLU A 17 5.97 7.74 13.25
N ARG A 18 6.19 8.88 13.92
CA ARG A 18 6.61 8.89 15.33
C ARG A 18 5.51 8.42 16.28
N GLN A 19 4.25 8.70 15.97
CA GLN A 19 3.12 8.34 16.83
C GLN A 19 2.67 6.90 16.63
N PHE A 20 2.69 6.41 15.40
CA PHE A 20 2.09 5.12 15.03
C PHE A 20 3.12 4.05 14.60
N GLY A 21 4.40 4.42 14.53
CA GLY A 21 5.49 3.53 14.12
C GLY A 21 5.88 3.68 12.65
N LYS A 22 7.02 3.08 12.29
CA LYS A 22 7.51 3.07 10.90
C LYS A 22 6.52 2.35 9.99
N GLY A 23 6.26 2.91 8.81
CA GLY A 23 5.30 2.35 7.85
C GLY A 23 3.84 2.68 8.14
N ALA A 24 3.54 3.48 9.17
CA ALA A 24 2.18 3.97 9.42
C ALA A 24 1.67 4.94 8.33
N VAL A 25 2.58 5.58 7.60
CA VAL A 25 2.28 6.37 6.41
C VAL A 25 3.42 6.21 5.41
N MET A 26 3.09 6.07 4.13
CA MET A 26 4.05 5.86 3.05
C MET A 26 3.39 6.23 1.72
N ARG A 27 4.19 6.45 0.67
CA ARG A 27 3.62 6.72 -0.65
C ARG A 27 3.21 5.41 -1.30
N MET A 28 2.04 5.41 -1.93
CA MET A 28 1.58 4.28 -2.71
C MET A 28 2.56 4.01 -3.85
N GLY A 29 3.17 2.83 -3.87
CA GLY A 29 4.15 2.42 -4.88
C GLY A 29 5.61 2.55 -4.44
N ASP A 30 5.90 3.04 -3.23
CA ASP A 30 7.27 3.02 -2.67
C ASP A 30 7.81 1.57 -2.65
N GLU A 31 9.12 1.43 -2.87
CA GLU A 31 9.80 0.13 -2.83
C GLU A 31 9.66 -0.47 -1.41
N GLY A 32 8.89 -1.56 -1.29
CA GLY A 32 8.58 -2.23 -0.02
C GLY A 32 7.11 -2.20 0.37
N THR A 33 6.28 -1.38 -0.28
CA THR A 33 4.81 -1.51 -0.18
C THR A 33 4.36 -2.83 -0.82
N VAL A 34 3.34 -3.48 -0.27
CA VAL A 34 2.70 -4.66 -0.89
C VAL A 34 2.17 -4.24 -2.27
N LYS A 35 2.94 -4.52 -3.33
CA LYS A 35 2.66 -4.09 -4.70
C LYS A 35 1.57 -4.95 -5.35
N ASP A 36 1.50 -6.20 -4.92
CA ASP A 36 0.58 -7.18 -5.47
C ASP A 36 -0.57 -7.43 -4.50
N VAL A 37 -1.79 -7.51 -5.04
CA VAL A 37 -2.92 -8.05 -4.29
C VAL A 37 -2.58 -9.52 -4.03
N LEU A 38 -2.19 -9.82 -2.79
CA LEU A 38 -2.02 -11.21 -2.37
C LEU A 38 -3.37 -11.90 -2.55
N SER A 39 -3.35 -13.11 -3.12
CA SER A 39 -4.55 -13.91 -3.28
C SER A 39 -4.26 -15.37 -2.94
N VAL A 40 -5.25 -16.03 -2.36
CA VAL A 40 -5.24 -17.45 -2.05
C VAL A 40 -6.15 -18.15 -3.04
N SER A 41 -5.62 -19.14 -3.78
CA SER A 41 -6.40 -19.95 -4.73
C SER A 41 -7.61 -20.58 -4.04
N THR A 42 -8.75 -20.53 -4.72
CA THR A 42 -9.98 -21.19 -4.28
C THR A 42 -9.93 -22.72 -4.42
N GLY A 43 -8.86 -23.26 -5.00
CA GLY A 43 -8.72 -24.67 -5.35
C GLY A 43 -9.41 -25.06 -6.66
N SER A 44 -10.04 -24.11 -7.35
CA SER A 44 -10.66 -24.30 -8.67
C SER A 44 -10.07 -23.31 -9.67
N ILE A 45 -9.35 -23.82 -10.67
CA ILE A 45 -8.69 -23.01 -11.72
C ILE A 45 -9.72 -22.14 -12.47
N GLY A 46 -10.91 -22.67 -12.75
CA GLY A 46 -11.96 -21.92 -13.44
C GLY A 46 -12.48 -20.73 -12.64
N LEU A 47 -12.55 -20.87 -11.31
CA LEU A 47 -13.01 -19.81 -10.42
C LEU A 47 -11.91 -18.77 -10.18
N ASP A 48 -10.67 -19.22 -9.98
CA ASP A 48 -9.50 -18.35 -9.85
C ASP A 48 -9.28 -17.49 -11.10
N ALA A 49 -9.49 -18.07 -12.28
CA ALA A 49 -9.44 -17.35 -13.55
C ALA A 49 -10.60 -16.34 -13.71
N ALA A 50 -11.81 -16.71 -13.30
CA ALA A 50 -12.97 -15.81 -13.34
C ALA A 50 -12.84 -14.62 -12.39
N LEU A 51 -12.18 -14.80 -11.24
CA LEU A 51 -11.89 -13.73 -10.28
C LEU A 51 -10.82 -12.75 -10.81
N GLY A 52 -10.05 -13.14 -11.82
CA GLY A 52 -9.07 -12.27 -12.51
C GLY A 52 -7.79 -11.97 -11.71
N ILE A 53 -7.84 -12.09 -10.39
CA ILE A 53 -6.69 -11.94 -9.47
C ILE A 53 -6.11 -13.29 -9.00
N GLY A 54 -6.61 -14.41 -9.53
CA GLY A 54 -6.08 -15.75 -9.24
C GLY A 54 -6.58 -16.40 -7.95
N GLY A 55 -7.58 -15.80 -7.28
CA GLY A 55 -8.15 -16.35 -6.05
C GLY A 55 -8.87 -15.31 -5.20
N LEU A 56 -9.04 -15.62 -3.92
CA LEU A 56 -9.58 -14.69 -2.92
C LEU A 56 -8.45 -13.81 -2.38
N PRO A 57 -8.61 -12.48 -2.31
CA PRO A 57 -7.58 -11.59 -1.78
C PRO A 57 -7.38 -11.76 -0.27
#